data_AF-A0AAU9Y4D3-F1
#
_entry.id   AF-A0AAU9Y4D3-F1
#
_cell.length_a   1.000
_cell.length_b   1.000
_cell.length_c   1.000
_cell.angle_alpha   90.00
_cell.angle_beta   90.00
_cell.angle_gamma   90.00
#
_symmetry.space_group_name_H-M   'P 1'
#
loop_
_entity.id
_entity.type
_entity.pdbx_description
1 polymer ?
#
loop_
_entity_poly.entity_id
_entity_poly.type
_entity_poly.pdbx_seq_one_letter_code
_entity_poly.pdbx_strand_id
1 'polypeptide(L)'
;MAAGSEYASISRPKQWEVPKRNVRIDRKLGSGHFGQVMKGYLKTKRGIQVVAVKMLKENADQQQKKEFLDELELMKPMVPHPNIVGLVGCCTKSDQPFIIVEYCSSGNLKDFLISSHGSVVYANMAGNSVSLTSRDLMSFAWQVARGMSYLSSMKLVHRDLAARNILVDKGNICKISDFGLARDIYEKKQYLKLGEAELPLRWMALESIFKGITTTESDIWSYGILLWEIVTLGANPYPGMNRDQVIAQLHIGYRMPKPQYCSDEVYAIMWQCWQQEPEARPTFLEIGKTLHRLMTAERISIDLNNFDASYINATEER
;
A
#
# COMPACT_ATOMS: atom_id res chain seq x y z
N MET A 1 6.56 29.57 1.57
CA MET A 1 5.25 29.72 2.26
C MET A 1 4.62 28.35 2.38
N ALA A 2 4.38 27.92 3.61
CA ALA A 2 4.02 26.54 3.96
C ALA A 2 2.56 26.24 3.59
N ALA A 3 2.34 25.13 2.88
CA ALA A 3 1.03 24.51 2.72
C ALA A 3 0.63 23.83 4.04
N GLY A 4 0.24 24.63 5.03
CA GLY A 4 -0.44 24.16 6.23
C GLY A 4 -1.89 24.64 6.19
N SER A 5 -2.81 23.80 6.69
CA SER A 5 -4.24 24.11 6.96
C SER A 5 -5.29 23.69 5.92
N GLU A 6 -5.39 22.38 5.64
CA GLU A 6 -6.69 21.80 5.23
C GLU A 6 -7.22 20.69 6.17
N TYR A 7 -6.45 20.29 7.19
CA TYR A 7 -6.82 19.20 8.11
C TYR A 7 -7.07 19.66 9.56
N ALA A 8 -7.21 20.96 9.79
CA ALA A 8 -7.51 21.49 11.12
C ALA A 8 -8.99 21.26 11.48
N SER A 9 -9.21 20.60 12.62
CA SER A 9 -10.47 20.43 13.37
C SER A 9 -11.19 19.06 13.36
N ILE A 10 -10.50 17.94 13.11
CA ILE A 10 -11.04 16.64 13.55
C ILE A 10 -10.66 16.41 15.02
N SER A 11 -11.64 16.56 15.91
CA SER A 11 -11.55 16.24 17.34
C SER A 11 -11.02 14.80 17.52
N ARG A 12 -9.81 14.66 18.08
CA ARG A 12 -9.23 13.35 18.45
C ARG A 12 -10.16 12.61 19.43
N PRO A 13 -10.35 11.28 19.31
CA PRO A 13 -11.00 10.52 20.37
C PRO A 13 -10.18 10.69 21.66
N LYS A 14 -10.82 11.09 22.77
CA LYS A 14 -10.16 11.18 24.09
C LYS A 14 -9.64 9.81 24.58
N GLN A 15 -10.05 8.71 23.94
CA GLN A 15 -9.63 7.34 24.26
C GLN A 15 -9.83 6.42 23.05
N TRP A 16 -8.80 5.63 22.68
CA TRP A 16 -8.86 4.63 21.60
C TRP A 16 -9.43 3.28 22.05
N GLU A 17 -9.41 3.01 23.35
CA GLU A 17 -9.82 1.72 23.92
C GLU A 17 -11.34 1.55 23.83
N VAL A 18 -11.79 0.43 23.27
CA VAL A 18 -13.20 0.04 23.19
C VAL A 18 -13.48 -1.22 24.01
N PRO A 19 -14.65 -1.34 24.67
CA PRO A 19 -15.00 -2.57 25.37
C PRO A 19 -15.08 -3.75 24.38
N LYS A 20 -14.36 -4.85 24.66
CA LYS A 20 -14.34 -6.04 23.79
C LYS A 20 -15.73 -6.59 23.48
N ARG A 21 -16.67 -6.51 24.43
CA ARG A 21 -18.10 -6.88 24.26
C ARG A 21 -18.83 -6.08 23.17
N ASN A 22 -18.30 -4.93 22.75
CA ASN A 22 -18.86 -4.13 21.66
C ASN A 22 -18.33 -4.54 20.28
N VAL A 23 -17.37 -5.47 20.22
CA VAL A 23 -16.75 -5.95 18.98
C VAL A 23 -17.26 -7.35 18.69
N ARG A 24 -17.97 -7.51 17.57
CA ARG A 24 -18.38 -8.82 17.05
C ARG A 24 -17.51 -9.18 15.86
N ILE A 25 -16.79 -10.29 15.96
CA ILE A 25 -15.97 -10.84 14.86
C ILE A 25 -16.87 -11.65 13.92
N ASP A 26 -16.59 -11.55 12.62
CA ASP A 26 -17.30 -12.22 11.52
C ASP A 26 -16.29 -13.09 10.76
N ARG A 27 -16.38 -13.15 9.42
CA ARG A 27 -15.47 -13.89 8.56
C ARG A 27 -14.05 -13.31 8.50
N LYS A 28 -13.09 -14.18 8.21
CA LYS A 28 -11.70 -13.81 7.89
C LYS A 28 -11.63 -13.03 6.57
N LEU A 29 -10.83 -11.97 6.55
CA LEU A 29 -10.53 -11.17 5.35
C LEU A 29 -9.16 -11.53 4.77
N GLY A 30 -8.19 -11.83 5.63
CA GLY A 30 -6.86 -12.19 5.21
C GLY A 30 -5.96 -12.63 6.36
N SER A 31 -4.75 -13.05 6.01
CA SER A 31 -3.65 -13.27 6.95
C SER A 31 -2.47 -12.42 6.51
N GLY A 32 -1.93 -11.64 7.43
CA GLY A 32 -0.70 -10.87 7.22
C GLY A 32 0.47 -11.52 7.94
N HIS A 33 1.61 -10.85 7.88
CA HIS A 33 2.86 -11.30 8.52
C HIS A 33 2.68 -11.56 10.03
N PHE A 34 1.92 -10.69 10.71
CA PHE A 34 1.81 -10.66 12.17
C PHE A 34 0.56 -11.37 12.73
N GLY A 35 -0.36 -11.81 11.87
CA GLY A 35 -1.66 -12.26 12.36
C GLY A 35 -2.72 -12.49 11.31
N GLN A 36 -3.97 -12.32 11.73
CA GLN A 36 -5.14 -12.42 10.87
C GLN A 36 -5.98 -11.15 10.95
N VAL A 37 -6.57 -10.79 9.82
CA VAL A 37 -7.51 -9.68 9.71
C VAL A 37 -8.89 -10.27 9.50
N MET A 38 -9.81 -9.89 10.37
CA MET A 38 -11.19 -10.34 10.36
C MET A 38 -12.11 -9.17 10.00
N LYS A 39 -13.20 -9.46 9.30
CA LYS A 39 -14.33 -8.53 9.25
C LYS A 39 -14.98 -8.52 10.63
N GLY A 40 -15.46 -7.38 11.07
CA GLY A 40 -16.18 -7.26 12.33
C GLY A 40 -17.21 -6.15 12.32
N TYR A 41 -17.93 -6.06 13.43
CA TYR A 41 -18.95 -5.06 13.69
C TYR A 41 -18.69 -4.44 15.05
N LEU A 42 -18.53 -3.12 15.08
CA LEU A 42 -18.33 -2.33 16.29
C LEU A 42 -19.62 -1.64 16.68
N LYS A 43 -20.11 -1.91 17.89
CA LYS A 43 -21.23 -1.18 18.49
C LYS A 43 -20.75 0.17 19.02
N THR A 44 -21.19 1.24 18.37
CA THR A 44 -20.90 2.63 18.74
C THR A 44 -22.15 3.31 19.30
N LYS A 45 -22.00 4.54 19.82
CA LYS A 45 -23.15 5.37 20.21
C LYS A 45 -24.07 5.74 19.02
N ARG A 46 -23.55 5.69 17.79
CA ARG A 46 -24.26 6.04 16.55
C ARG A 46 -24.84 4.82 15.82
N GLY A 47 -24.74 3.63 16.41
CA GLY A 47 -25.17 2.37 15.80
C GLY A 47 -24.01 1.42 15.53
N ILE A 48 -24.24 0.45 14.63
CA ILE A 48 -23.26 -0.58 14.29
C ILE A 48 -22.43 -0.11 13.10
N GLN A 49 -21.10 -0.08 13.28
CA GLN A 49 -20.14 0.22 12.23
C GLN A 49 -19.45 -1.07 11.77
N VAL A 50 -19.31 -1.26 10.45
CA VAL A 50 -18.50 -2.35 9.88
C VAL A 50 -17.03 -1.96 9.97
N VAL A 51 -16.19 -2.87 10.46
CA VAL A 51 -14.77 -2.63 10.73
C VAL A 51 -13.90 -3.81 10.29
N ALA A 52 -12.60 -3.57 10.12
CA ALA A 52 -11.61 -4.63 10.03
C ALA A 52 -10.89 -4.74 11.38
N VAL A 53 -10.70 -5.98 11.86
CA VAL A 53 -10.11 -6.28 13.16
C VAL A 53 -8.85 -7.10 12.94
N LYS A 54 -7.69 -6.49 13.20
CA LYS A 54 -6.39 -7.18 13.22
C LYS A 54 -6.22 -7.84 14.58
N MET A 55 -5.79 -9.10 14.58
CA MET A 55 -5.53 -9.87 15.78
C MET A 55 -4.35 -10.84 15.57
N LEU A 56 -3.65 -11.14 16.65
CA LEU A 56 -2.58 -12.14 16.67
C LEU A 56 -3.14 -13.56 16.45
N LYS A 57 -2.31 -14.45 15.91
CA LYS A 57 -2.58 -15.90 15.90
C LYS A 57 -2.42 -16.46 17.32
N GLU A 58 -3.02 -17.61 17.61
CA GLU A 58 -2.98 -18.24 18.94
C GLU A 58 -1.55 -18.55 19.42
N ASN A 59 -0.64 -18.84 18.48
CA ASN A 59 0.75 -19.19 18.74
C ASN A 59 1.73 -18.02 18.52
N ALA A 60 1.26 -16.77 18.59
CA ALA A 60 2.10 -15.61 18.36
C ALA A 60 3.19 -15.48 19.43
N ASP A 61 4.44 -15.26 19.01
CA ASP A 61 5.57 -15.08 19.93
C ASP A 61 5.60 -13.66 20.54
N GLN A 62 6.55 -13.41 21.45
CA GLN A 62 6.71 -12.12 22.11
C GLN A 62 7.09 -11.00 21.13
N GLN A 63 7.84 -11.31 20.08
CA GLN A 63 8.27 -10.34 19.08
C GLN A 63 7.09 -9.90 18.22
N GLN A 64 6.27 -10.84 17.77
CA GLN A 64 5.03 -10.57 17.03
C GLN A 64 4.03 -9.77 17.86
N LYS A 65 3.91 -10.08 19.16
CA LYS A 65 3.07 -9.29 20.08
C LYS A 65 3.57 -7.85 20.24
N LYS A 66 4.89 -7.66 20.33
CA LYS A 66 5.49 -6.34 20.40
C LYS A 66 5.24 -5.55 19.11
N GLU A 67 5.52 -6.14 17.95
CA GLU A 67 5.31 -5.50 16.64
C GLU A 67 3.85 -5.12 16.41
N PHE A 68 2.90 -5.95 16.85
CA PHE A 68 1.48 -5.64 16.82
C PHE A 68 1.14 -4.40 17.67
N LEU A 69 1.71 -4.27 18.86
CA LEU A 69 1.50 -3.09 19.70
C LEU A 69 2.23 -1.85 19.16
N ASP A 70 3.43 -2.02 18.60
CA ASP A 70 4.18 -0.94 17.96
C ASP A 70 3.38 -0.36 16.77
N GLU A 71 2.74 -1.21 15.96
CA GLU A 71 1.82 -0.77 14.90
C GLU A 71 0.66 0.08 15.43
N LEU A 72 0.05 -0.35 16.54
CA LEU A 72 -1.02 0.43 17.19
C LEU A 72 -0.50 1.80 17.66
N GLU A 73 0.65 1.85 18.32
CA GLU A 73 1.23 3.12 18.80
C GLU A 73 1.59 4.05 17.65
N LEU A 74 2.04 3.53 16.50
CA LEU A 74 2.29 4.31 15.28
C LEU A 74 1.01 4.94 14.71
N MET A 75 -0.12 4.24 14.77
CA MET A 75 -1.40 4.72 14.22
C MET A 75 -2.07 5.78 15.10
N LYS A 76 -1.93 5.71 16.44
CA LYS A 76 -2.60 6.62 17.39
C LYS A 76 -2.35 8.12 17.16
N PRO A 77 -1.13 8.60 16.84
CA PRO A 77 -0.88 10.03 16.61
C PRO A 77 -1.29 10.51 15.22
N MET A 78 -1.60 9.60 14.27
CA MET A 78 -1.94 9.97 12.90
C MET A 78 -3.26 10.77 12.86
N VAL A 79 -3.23 11.90 12.16
CA VAL A 79 -4.43 12.64 11.78
C VAL A 79 -5.16 11.87 10.66
N PRO A 80 -6.51 11.80 10.68
CA PRO A 80 -7.26 11.16 9.60
C PRO A 80 -6.92 11.75 8.24
N HIS A 81 -6.57 10.90 7.29
CA HIS A 81 -6.27 11.26 5.91
C HIS A 81 -7.08 10.37 4.96
N PRO A 82 -7.69 10.89 3.88
CA PRO A 82 -8.57 10.12 3.00
C PRO A 82 -7.91 8.88 2.39
N ASN A 83 -6.59 8.95 2.14
CA ASN A 83 -5.82 7.89 1.51
C ASN A 83 -4.94 7.06 2.47
N ILE A 84 -5.25 7.11 3.76
CA ILE A 84 -4.65 6.24 4.79
C ILE A 84 -5.77 5.46 5.47
N VAL A 85 -5.55 4.19 5.78
CA VAL A 85 -6.49 3.42 6.61
C VAL A 85 -6.51 4.01 8.02
N GLY A 86 -7.67 4.48 8.44
CA GLY A 86 -7.87 5.09 9.74
C GLY A 86 -7.98 4.08 10.88
N LEU A 87 -7.37 4.40 12.02
CA LEU A 87 -7.64 3.72 13.29
C LEU A 87 -9.05 4.08 13.77
N VAL A 88 -9.85 3.07 14.11
CA VAL A 88 -11.19 3.23 14.69
C VAL A 88 -11.14 3.03 16.20
N GLY A 89 -10.31 2.10 16.68
CA GLY A 89 -10.11 1.84 18.11
C GLY A 89 -9.23 0.63 18.37
N CYS A 90 -9.09 0.26 19.63
CA CYS A 90 -8.32 -0.92 20.04
C CYS A 90 -8.94 -1.63 21.25
N CYS A 91 -8.60 -2.90 21.43
CA CYS A 91 -8.83 -3.64 22.66
C CYS A 91 -7.47 -4.19 23.11
N THR A 92 -6.78 -3.51 24.02
CA THR A 92 -5.43 -3.88 24.46
C THR A 92 -5.42 -4.49 25.86
N LYS A 93 -6.48 -4.29 26.64
CA LYS A 93 -6.57 -4.74 28.04
C LYS A 93 -7.02 -6.19 28.23
N SER A 94 -7.13 -6.98 27.17
CA SER A 94 -7.53 -8.40 27.23
C SER A 94 -6.42 -9.30 26.73
N ASP A 95 -6.46 -10.58 27.10
CA ASP A 95 -5.43 -11.57 26.71
C ASP A 95 -5.23 -11.71 25.20
N GLN A 96 -6.27 -11.40 24.43
CA GLN A 96 -6.23 -11.38 22.97
C GLN A 96 -6.49 -9.94 22.47
N PRO A 97 -5.43 -9.20 22.11
CA PRO A 97 -5.54 -7.80 21.75
C PRO A 97 -6.07 -7.60 20.32
N PHE A 98 -6.82 -6.52 20.10
CA PHE A 98 -7.39 -6.13 18.80
C PHE A 98 -6.93 -4.73 18.39
N ILE A 99 -6.61 -4.57 17.12
CA ILE A 99 -6.54 -3.27 16.44
C ILE A 99 -7.74 -3.21 15.50
N ILE A 100 -8.55 -2.16 15.64
CA ILE A 100 -9.79 -1.99 14.88
C ILE A 100 -9.58 -0.81 13.94
N VAL A 101 -9.66 -1.08 12.65
CA VAL A 101 -9.45 -0.09 11.59
C VAL A 101 -10.65 -0.03 10.65
N GLU A 102 -10.64 0.98 9.77
CA GLU A 102 -11.64 1.12 8.71
C GLU A 102 -11.72 -0.15 7.85
N TYR A 103 -12.94 -0.57 7.54
CA TYR A 103 -13.18 -1.64 6.59
C TYR A 103 -13.26 -1.07 5.17
N CYS A 104 -12.34 -1.48 4.31
CA CYS A 104 -12.38 -1.15 2.87
C CYS A 104 -13.09 -2.27 2.10
N SER A 105 -14.19 -1.91 1.45
CA SER A 105 -15.15 -2.89 0.92
C SER A 105 -14.69 -3.68 -0.31
N SER A 106 -13.74 -3.16 -1.08
CA SER A 106 -13.28 -3.78 -2.34
C SER A 106 -11.97 -4.58 -2.20
N GLY A 107 -11.46 -4.77 -0.98
CA GLY A 107 -10.24 -5.54 -0.75
C GLY A 107 -8.96 -4.78 -1.12
N ASN A 108 -7.89 -5.50 -1.44
CA ASN A 108 -6.61 -4.87 -1.83
C ASN A 108 -6.58 -4.51 -3.32
N LEU A 109 -5.75 -3.53 -3.67
CA LEU A 109 -5.66 -2.96 -5.02
C LEU A 109 -5.13 -3.98 -6.02
N LYS A 110 -4.22 -4.88 -5.62
CA LYS A 110 -3.72 -5.93 -6.53
C LYS A 110 -4.84 -6.83 -7.04
N ASP A 111 -5.61 -7.42 -6.12
CA ASP A 111 -6.72 -8.30 -6.47
C ASP A 111 -7.82 -7.53 -7.21
N PHE A 112 -8.05 -6.26 -6.85
CA PHE A 112 -9.00 -5.38 -7.51
C PHE A 112 -8.61 -5.11 -8.98
N LEU A 113 -7.33 -4.81 -9.25
CA LEU A 113 -6.80 -4.63 -10.61
C LEU A 113 -6.94 -5.92 -11.43
N ILE A 114 -6.51 -7.05 -10.88
CA ILE A 114 -6.60 -8.36 -11.56
C ILE A 114 -8.06 -8.71 -11.88
N SER A 115 -8.97 -8.51 -10.94
CA SER A 115 -10.39 -8.84 -11.11
C SER A 115 -11.09 -7.97 -12.16
N SER A 116 -10.66 -6.71 -12.31
CA SER A 116 -11.23 -5.79 -13.31
C SER A 116 -10.93 -6.20 -14.76
N HIS A 117 -9.89 -7.00 -14.97
CA HIS A 117 -9.51 -7.53 -16.28
C HIS A 117 -10.40 -8.68 -16.77
N GLY A 118 -11.12 -9.37 -15.87
CA GLY A 118 -11.97 -10.52 -16.22
C GLY A 118 -13.00 -10.25 -17.33
N SER A 119 -13.30 -8.97 -17.63
CA SER A 119 -14.16 -8.55 -18.75
C SER A 119 -13.52 -8.68 -20.14
N VAL A 120 -12.19 -8.75 -20.26
CA VAL A 120 -11.52 -8.87 -21.58
C VAL A 120 -11.45 -10.33 -22.03
N VAL A 121 -11.49 -11.31 -21.10
CA VAL A 121 -11.30 -12.73 -21.41
C VAL A 121 -12.55 -13.60 -21.18
N TYR A 122 -13.43 -13.25 -20.24
CA TYR A 122 -14.59 -14.08 -19.89
C TYR A 122 -15.89 -13.28 -19.75
N ALA A 123 -16.38 -12.72 -20.86
CA ALA A 123 -17.66 -11.99 -20.93
C ALA A 123 -18.92 -12.83 -20.62
N ASN A 124 -18.81 -14.10 -20.23
CA ASN A 124 -19.93 -15.06 -20.19
C ASN A 124 -20.27 -15.67 -18.82
N MET A 125 -19.73 -15.20 -17.69
CA MET A 125 -20.21 -15.66 -16.37
C MET A 125 -20.25 -14.54 -15.32
N ALA A 126 -21.46 -13.98 -15.17
CA ALA A 126 -22.04 -13.38 -13.95
C ALA A 126 -21.26 -12.30 -13.17
N GLY A 127 -21.75 -11.06 -13.29
CA GLY A 127 -21.90 -10.13 -12.16
C GLY A 127 -21.03 -8.86 -12.16
N ASN A 128 -21.62 -7.73 -12.59
CA ASN A 128 -21.15 -6.34 -12.42
C ASN A 128 -19.62 -6.14 -12.42
N SER A 129 -18.98 -6.39 -13.56
CA SER A 129 -17.57 -6.08 -13.75
C SER A 129 -17.36 -4.58 -13.99
N VAL A 130 -16.49 -3.96 -13.19
CA VAL A 130 -16.08 -2.55 -13.36
C VAL A 130 -14.93 -2.53 -14.36
N SER A 131 -15.18 -2.05 -15.58
CA SER A 131 -14.10 -1.78 -16.54
C SER A 131 -13.31 -0.56 -16.06
N LEU A 132 -12.04 -0.75 -15.73
CA LEU A 132 -11.16 0.36 -15.39
C LEU A 132 -10.79 1.16 -16.63
N THR A 133 -10.66 2.47 -16.46
CA THR A 133 -10.17 3.39 -17.49
C THR A 133 -8.75 3.85 -17.17
N SER A 134 -8.07 4.45 -18.15
CA SER A 134 -6.79 5.16 -17.90
C SER A 134 -6.91 6.15 -16.75
N ARG A 135 -8.05 6.84 -16.61
CA ARG A 135 -8.30 7.83 -15.57
C ARG A 135 -8.39 7.20 -14.18
N ASP A 136 -8.99 6.00 -14.08
CA ASP A 136 -9.07 5.28 -12.81
C ASP A 136 -7.68 4.87 -12.33
N LEU A 137 -6.84 4.32 -13.21
CA LEU A 137 -5.46 3.94 -12.88
C LEU A 137 -4.62 5.14 -12.46
N MET A 138 -4.73 6.27 -13.18
CA MET A 138 -4.06 7.52 -12.80
C MET A 138 -4.59 8.08 -11.48
N SER A 139 -5.89 7.92 -11.20
CA SER A 139 -6.50 8.30 -9.93
C SER A 139 -5.94 7.45 -8.78
N PHE A 140 -5.82 6.14 -8.94
CA PHE A 140 -5.20 5.26 -7.92
C PHE A 140 -3.76 5.68 -7.61
N ALA A 141 -2.94 5.88 -8.65
CA ALA A 141 -1.57 6.33 -8.50
C ALA A 141 -1.50 7.66 -7.73
N TRP A 142 -2.30 8.65 -8.14
CA TRP A 142 -2.35 9.97 -7.50
C TRP A 142 -2.79 9.90 -6.03
N GLN A 143 -3.85 9.13 -5.74
CA GLN A 143 -4.37 8.93 -4.38
C GLN A 143 -3.31 8.31 -3.44
N VAL A 144 -2.57 7.31 -3.91
CA VAL A 144 -1.49 6.70 -3.11
C VAL A 144 -0.33 7.68 -2.91
N ALA A 145 0.07 8.45 -3.94
CA ALA A 145 1.10 9.47 -3.79
C ALA A 145 0.72 10.52 -2.74
N ARG A 146 -0.55 10.93 -2.70
CA ARG A 146 -1.07 11.86 -1.69
C ARG A 146 -0.98 11.29 -0.28
N GLY A 147 -1.36 10.02 -0.10
CA GLY A 147 -1.21 9.32 1.19
C GLY A 147 0.25 9.21 1.63
N MET A 148 1.17 8.85 0.73
CA MET A 148 2.60 8.77 1.03
C MET A 148 3.23 10.13 1.32
N SER A 149 2.78 11.20 0.65
CA SER A 149 3.19 12.57 0.96
C SER A 149 2.79 12.95 2.40
N TYR A 150 1.63 12.51 2.86
CA TYR A 150 1.21 12.70 4.25
C TYR A 150 2.11 11.91 5.22
N LEU A 151 2.38 10.61 4.97
CA LEU A 151 3.27 9.81 5.81
C LEU A 151 4.69 10.39 5.89
N SER A 152 5.24 10.84 4.76
CA SER A 152 6.53 11.54 4.72
C SER A 152 6.54 12.81 5.56
N SER A 153 5.45 13.60 5.54
CA SER A 153 5.32 14.79 6.38
C SER A 153 5.28 14.46 7.88
N MET A 154 4.78 13.27 8.22
CA MET A 154 4.78 12.71 9.57
C MET A 154 6.10 12.03 9.94
N LYS A 155 7.12 12.04 9.06
CA LYS A 155 8.42 11.36 9.23
C LYS A 155 8.28 9.85 9.43
N LEU A 156 7.29 9.25 8.77
CA LEU A 156 7.06 7.80 8.79
C LEU A 156 7.51 7.17 7.48
N VAL A 157 8.28 6.08 7.59
CA VAL A 157 8.68 5.23 6.45
C VAL A 157 7.85 3.95 6.50
N HIS A 158 7.19 3.60 5.41
CA HIS A 158 6.29 2.45 5.30
C HIS A 158 7.06 1.12 5.16
N ARG A 159 8.10 1.08 4.32
CA ARG A 159 9.02 -0.08 4.11
C ARG A 159 8.42 -1.32 3.42
N ASP A 160 7.12 -1.30 3.10
CA ASP A 160 6.44 -2.38 2.37
C ASP A 160 5.31 -1.81 1.48
N LEU A 161 5.61 -0.72 0.78
CA LEU A 161 4.65 -0.12 -0.13
C LEU A 161 4.53 -0.98 -1.41
N ALA A 162 3.36 -1.58 -1.61
CA ALA A 162 3.04 -2.45 -2.73
C ALA A 162 1.52 -2.51 -2.96
N ALA A 163 1.07 -2.95 -4.14
CA ALA A 163 -0.36 -2.96 -4.47
C ALA A 163 -1.19 -3.85 -3.53
N ARG A 164 -0.60 -4.91 -2.97
CA ARG A 164 -1.21 -5.78 -1.94
C ARG A 164 -1.53 -5.05 -0.62
N ASN A 165 -0.82 -3.96 -0.33
CA ASN A 165 -0.95 -3.18 0.91
C ASN A 165 -1.74 -1.89 0.71
N ILE A 166 -2.27 -1.65 -0.49
CA ILE A 166 -3.25 -0.59 -0.75
C ILE A 166 -4.64 -1.23 -0.72
N LEU A 167 -5.55 -0.71 0.10
CA LEU A 167 -6.94 -1.12 0.10
C LEU A 167 -7.79 -0.19 -0.77
N VAL A 168 -8.85 -0.74 -1.36
CA VAL A 168 -9.84 0.01 -2.15
C VAL A 168 -11.18 -0.01 -1.43
N ASP A 169 -11.74 1.17 -1.22
CA ASP A 169 -13.08 1.32 -0.63
C ASP A 169 -14.09 1.84 -1.66
N LYS A 170 -15.36 1.95 -1.25
CA LYS A 170 -16.46 2.44 -2.06
C LYS A 170 -16.10 3.76 -2.75
N GLY A 171 -16.39 3.83 -4.04
CA GLY A 171 -16.07 5.00 -4.86
C GLY A 171 -14.61 5.04 -5.32
N ASN A 172 -13.94 3.89 -5.38
CA ASN A 172 -12.57 3.75 -5.89
C ASN A 172 -11.55 4.58 -5.09
N ILE A 173 -11.77 4.67 -3.77
CA ILE A 173 -10.88 5.38 -2.85
C ILE A 173 -9.76 4.45 -2.40
N CYS A 174 -8.52 4.78 -2.72
CA CYS A 174 -7.34 4.04 -2.29
C CYS A 174 -6.87 4.48 -0.90
N LYS A 175 -6.62 3.53 -0.01
CA LYS A 175 -6.11 3.74 1.35
C LYS A 175 -4.88 2.86 1.61
N ILE A 176 -3.76 3.49 1.95
CA ILE A 176 -2.54 2.79 2.35
C ILE A 176 -2.78 2.08 3.68
N SER A 177 -2.36 0.82 3.79
CA SER A 177 -2.59 -0.06 4.92
C SER A 177 -1.32 -0.86 5.30
N ASP A 178 -1.42 -1.64 6.37
CA ASP A 178 -0.37 -2.53 6.89
C ASP A 178 0.93 -1.81 7.31
N PHE A 179 0.84 -1.12 8.45
CA PHE A 179 1.97 -0.40 9.04
C PHE A 179 2.86 -1.29 9.92
N GLY A 180 2.73 -2.62 9.85
CA GLY A 180 3.48 -3.52 10.73
C GLY A 180 5.00 -3.48 10.53
N LEU A 181 5.47 -3.05 9.35
CA LEU A 181 6.88 -2.78 9.08
C LEU A 181 7.25 -1.29 9.17
N ALA A 182 6.26 -0.40 9.35
CA ALA A 182 6.49 1.04 9.35
C ALA A 182 7.24 1.49 10.61
N ARG A 183 8.02 2.57 10.48
CA ARG A 183 8.86 3.11 11.57
C ARG A 183 8.99 4.64 11.46
N ASP A 184 9.26 5.27 12.59
CA ASP A 184 9.70 6.67 12.65
C ASP A 184 11.17 6.75 12.17
N ILE A 185 11.48 7.74 11.33
CA ILE A 185 12.84 8.00 10.82
C ILE A 185 13.86 8.21 11.96
N TYR A 186 13.43 8.63 13.16
CA TYR A 186 14.30 8.87 14.31
C TYR A 186 14.57 7.63 15.17
N GLU A 187 13.84 6.53 14.99
CA GLU A 187 14.18 5.26 15.65
C GLU A 187 15.49 4.73 15.07
N LYS A 188 16.56 4.82 15.86
CA LYS A 188 17.96 4.49 15.50
C LYS A 188 18.06 3.34 14.50
N LYS A 189 18.68 3.61 13.35
CA LYS A 189 19.18 2.69 12.29
C LYS A 189 19.24 1.22 12.72
N GLN A 190 18.11 0.53 12.75
CA GLN A 190 18.09 -0.92 12.86
C GLN A 190 18.24 -1.45 11.45
N TYR A 191 19.44 -1.98 11.17
CA TYR A 191 19.70 -2.75 9.97
C TYR A 191 18.62 -3.82 9.84
N LEU A 192 17.99 -3.91 8.67
CA LEU A 192 17.20 -5.07 8.29
C LEU A 192 18.07 -6.31 8.52
N LYS A 193 17.67 -7.20 9.44
CA LYS A 193 18.29 -8.52 9.54
C LYS A 193 17.92 -9.30 8.28
N LEU A 194 18.81 -9.31 7.29
CA LEU A 194 18.74 -10.29 6.21
C LEU A 194 18.86 -11.68 6.85
N GLY A 195 17.78 -12.47 6.85
CA GLY A 195 17.84 -13.89 7.23
C GLY A 195 16.65 -14.45 8.02
N GLU A 196 15.85 -13.62 8.70
CA GLU A 196 14.80 -14.14 9.62
C GLU A 196 13.36 -13.82 9.18
N ALA A 197 13.14 -12.93 8.21
CA ALA A 197 11.80 -12.59 7.69
C ALA A 197 11.78 -12.50 6.16
N GLU A 198 10.67 -12.91 5.52
CA GLU A 198 10.45 -12.74 4.08
C GLU A 198 10.31 -11.25 3.72
N LEU A 199 11.43 -10.61 3.39
CA LEU A 199 11.44 -9.22 2.95
C LEU A 199 10.86 -9.09 1.52
N PRO A 200 10.14 -7.99 1.21
CA PRO A 200 9.55 -7.75 -0.10
C PRO A 200 10.60 -7.27 -1.13
N LEU A 201 11.64 -8.06 -1.37
CA LEU A 201 12.86 -7.66 -2.10
C LEU A 201 12.61 -7.00 -3.46
N ARG A 202 11.56 -7.40 -4.19
CA ARG A 202 11.20 -6.79 -5.49
C ARG A 202 10.76 -5.32 -5.37
N TRP A 203 10.28 -4.90 -4.21
CA TRP A 203 9.85 -3.51 -3.97
C TRP A 203 10.95 -2.68 -3.31
N MET A 204 11.99 -3.31 -2.76
CA MET A 204 12.99 -2.62 -1.95
C MET A 204 13.98 -1.82 -2.80
N ALA A 205 14.38 -0.66 -2.27
CA ALA A 205 15.43 0.17 -2.84
C ALA A 205 16.83 -0.45 -2.66
N LEU A 206 17.79 -0.06 -3.50
CA LEU A 206 19.16 -0.59 -3.48
C LEU A 206 19.85 -0.35 -2.13
N GLU A 207 19.70 0.84 -1.55
CA GLU A 207 20.24 1.15 -0.23
C GLU A 207 19.60 0.32 0.89
N SER A 208 18.34 -0.08 0.71
CA SER A 208 17.64 -0.98 1.65
C SER A 208 18.13 -2.42 1.51
N ILE A 209 18.34 -2.90 0.28
CA ILE A 209 18.82 -4.26 0.01
C ILE A 209 20.28 -4.42 0.46
N PHE A 210 21.18 -3.53 0.02
CA PHE A 210 22.63 -3.73 0.17
C PHE A 210 23.21 -3.10 1.44
N LYS A 211 22.57 -2.06 1.99
CA LYS A 211 23.07 -1.33 3.16
C LYS A 211 22.12 -1.40 4.37
N GLY A 212 20.94 -1.99 4.21
CA GLY A 212 19.91 -2.02 5.25
C GLY A 212 19.35 -0.64 5.61
N ILE A 213 19.53 0.37 4.75
CA ILE A 213 19.09 1.75 4.97
C ILE A 213 17.66 1.91 4.46
N THR A 214 16.78 2.48 5.28
CA THR A 214 15.40 2.78 4.88
C THR A 214 15.06 4.23 5.19
N THR A 215 14.61 4.97 4.18
CA THR A 215 14.21 6.37 4.27
C THR A 215 12.95 6.64 3.45
N THR A 216 12.47 7.90 3.44
CA THR A 216 11.35 8.29 2.54
C THR A 216 11.69 7.99 1.08
N GLU A 217 12.96 8.17 0.70
CA GLU A 217 13.47 7.92 -0.64
C GLU A 217 13.45 6.42 -0.99
N SER A 218 13.61 5.54 0.00
CA SER A 218 13.41 4.10 -0.19
C SER A 218 11.95 3.74 -0.45
N ASP A 219 11.00 4.44 0.20
CA ASP A 219 9.58 4.31 -0.12
C ASP A 219 9.24 4.88 -1.51
N ILE A 220 9.93 5.93 -1.96
CA ILE A 220 9.75 6.50 -3.31
C ILE A 220 10.13 5.47 -4.38
N TRP A 221 11.23 4.72 -4.18
CA TRP A 221 11.57 3.59 -5.04
C TRP A 221 10.44 2.56 -5.07
N SER A 222 9.92 2.18 -3.90
CA SER A 222 8.82 1.21 -3.75
C SER A 222 7.55 1.70 -4.46
N TYR A 223 7.29 3.01 -4.42
CA TYR A 223 6.21 3.65 -5.15
C TYR A 223 6.38 3.56 -6.68
N GLY A 224 7.60 3.65 -7.19
CA GLY A 224 7.86 3.41 -8.61
C GLY A 224 7.45 1.99 -9.03
N ILE A 225 7.73 0.99 -8.18
CA ILE A 225 7.30 -0.40 -8.40
C ILE A 225 5.77 -0.52 -8.30
N LEU A 226 5.14 0.11 -7.31
CA LEU A 226 3.67 0.19 -7.19
C LEU A 226 3.05 0.79 -8.45
N LEU A 227 3.60 1.89 -8.98
CA LEU A 227 3.09 2.52 -10.20
C LEU A 227 3.18 1.56 -11.38
N TRP A 228 4.26 0.77 -11.47
CA TRP A 228 4.37 -0.31 -12.44
C TRP A 228 3.29 -1.38 -12.24
N GLU A 229 3.02 -1.83 -10.99
CA GLU A 229 1.90 -2.76 -10.70
C GLU A 229 0.54 -2.19 -11.14
N ILE A 230 0.30 -0.89 -10.93
CA ILE A 230 -0.96 -0.24 -11.32
C ILE A 230 -1.13 -0.27 -12.85
N VAL A 231 -0.12 0.17 -13.61
CA VAL A 231 -0.25 0.23 -15.08
C VAL A 231 -0.34 -1.16 -15.70
N THR A 232 0.28 -2.16 -15.08
CA THR A 232 0.28 -3.56 -15.53
C THR A 232 -0.89 -4.38 -14.97
N LEU A 233 -1.89 -3.71 -14.37
CA LEU A 233 -3.10 -4.33 -13.83
C LEU A 233 -2.83 -5.45 -12.79
N GLY A 234 -1.82 -5.24 -11.94
CA GLY A 234 -1.51 -6.12 -10.82
C GLY A 234 -0.50 -7.24 -11.13
N ALA A 235 0.24 -7.12 -12.24
CA ALA A 235 1.31 -8.06 -12.57
C ALA A 235 2.40 -8.13 -11.48
N ASN A 236 3.12 -9.25 -11.44
CA ASN A 236 4.27 -9.38 -10.54
C ASN A 236 5.48 -8.60 -11.10
N PRO A 237 6.11 -7.69 -10.32
CA PRO A 237 7.29 -6.97 -10.77
C PRO A 237 8.45 -7.88 -11.14
N TYR A 238 9.23 -7.48 -12.15
CA TYR A 238 10.34 -8.25 -12.73
C TYR A 238 9.90 -9.65 -13.21
N PRO A 239 9.00 -9.70 -14.21
CA PRO A 239 8.47 -10.96 -14.73
C PRO A 239 9.61 -11.87 -15.23
N GLY A 240 9.49 -13.18 -14.96
CA GLY A 240 10.48 -14.19 -15.36
C GLY A 240 11.79 -14.21 -14.55
N MET A 241 11.97 -13.31 -13.58
CA MET A 241 13.17 -13.29 -12.72
C MET A 241 12.82 -13.79 -11.32
N ASN A 242 13.67 -14.62 -10.72
CA ASN A 242 13.60 -14.98 -9.29
C ASN A 242 14.24 -13.91 -8.39
N ARG A 243 14.22 -14.10 -7.06
CA ARG A 243 14.71 -13.10 -6.08
C ARG A 243 16.19 -12.74 -6.31
N ASP A 244 17.06 -13.74 -6.49
CA ASP A 244 18.50 -13.53 -6.64
C ASP A 244 18.83 -12.87 -7.98
N GLN A 245 18.12 -13.26 -9.04
CA GLN A 245 18.23 -12.63 -10.36
C GLN A 245 17.83 -11.16 -10.32
N VAL A 246 16.74 -10.81 -9.63
CA VAL A 246 16.34 -9.40 -9.46
C VAL A 246 17.44 -8.59 -8.78
N ILE A 247 18.00 -9.10 -7.68
CA ILE A 247 19.08 -8.42 -6.95
C ILE A 247 20.32 -8.23 -7.86
N ALA A 248 20.74 -9.28 -8.56
CA ALA A 248 21.89 -9.24 -9.45
C ALA A 248 21.71 -8.25 -10.61
N GLN A 249 20.53 -8.25 -11.25
CA GLN A 249 20.21 -7.35 -12.35
C GLN A 249 20.15 -5.89 -11.88
N LEU A 250 19.49 -5.64 -10.74
CA LEU A 250 19.44 -4.31 -10.15
C LEU A 250 20.83 -3.76 -9.82
N HIS A 251 21.74 -4.62 -9.35
CA HIS A 251 23.13 -4.25 -9.03
C HIS A 251 23.91 -3.76 -10.26
N ILE A 252 23.66 -4.32 -11.44
CA ILE A 252 24.31 -3.91 -12.70
C ILE A 252 23.55 -2.79 -13.44
N GLY A 253 22.55 -2.18 -12.79
CA GLY A 253 21.84 -1.01 -13.33
C GLY A 253 20.58 -1.33 -14.13
N TYR A 254 20.13 -2.59 -14.19
CA TYR A 254 18.85 -2.93 -14.84
C TYR A 254 17.68 -2.18 -14.18
N ARG A 255 16.70 -1.78 -14.98
CA ARG A 255 15.38 -1.28 -14.55
C ARG A 255 14.30 -1.90 -15.43
N MET A 256 13.10 -2.08 -14.90
CA MET A 256 12.00 -2.65 -15.67
C MET A 256 11.68 -1.77 -16.89
N PRO A 257 11.50 -2.37 -18.09
CA PRO A 257 11.20 -1.60 -19.29
C PRO A 257 9.81 -0.98 -19.23
N LYS A 258 9.61 0.07 -20.04
CA LYS A 258 8.33 0.74 -20.21
C LYS A 258 7.28 -0.24 -20.80
N PRO A 259 6.12 -0.44 -20.15
CA PRO A 259 5.02 -1.16 -20.77
C PRO A 259 4.54 -0.42 -22.03
N GLN A 260 4.30 -1.13 -23.14
CA GLN A 260 4.03 -0.53 -24.46
C GLN A 260 2.81 0.41 -24.47
N TYR A 261 1.80 0.11 -23.66
CA TYR A 261 0.56 0.87 -23.51
C TYR A 261 0.69 2.03 -22.50
N CYS A 262 1.88 2.29 -21.97
CA CYS A 262 2.15 3.36 -21.02
C CYS A 262 2.83 4.55 -21.72
N SER A 263 2.31 5.76 -21.47
CA SER A 263 2.91 7.01 -21.94
C SER A 263 4.32 7.24 -21.38
N ASP A 264 5.14 7.99 -22.12
CA ASP A 264 6.50 8.35 -21.70
C ASP A 264 6.49 9.17 -20.42
N GLU A 265 5.48 10.02 -20.22
CA GLU A 265 5.36 10.86 -19.04
C GLU A 265 5.11 10.04 -17.77
N VAL A 266 4.31 8.98 -17.84
CA VAL A 266 4.07 8.08 -16.70
C VAL A 266 5.29 7.22 -16.42
N TYR A 267 5.94 6.69 -17.46
CA TYR A 267 7.16 5.92 -17.30
C TYR A 267 8.33 6.77 -16.76
N ALA A 268 8.40 8.05 -17.15
CA ALA A 268 9.40 8.97 -16.63
C ALA A 268 9.29 9.12 -15.09
N ILE A 269 8.09 9.07 -14.53
CA ILE A 269 7.90 9.07 -13.06
C ILE A 269 8.51 7.79 -12.46
N MET A 270 8.23 6.62 -13.03
CA MET A 270 8.80 5.35 -12.56
C MET A 270 10.33 5.38 -12.61
N TRP A 271 10.89 5.83 -13.73
CA TRP A 271 12.33 5.96 -13.94
C TRP A 271 12.99 6.91 -12.93
N GLN A 272 12.35 8.06 -12.64
CA GLN A 272 12.81 9.00 -11.62
C GLN A 272 12.74 8.42 -10.21
N CYS A 273 11.73 7.60 -9.89
CA CYS A 273 11.67 6.87 -8.62
C CYS A 273 12.82 5.85 -8.47
N TRP A 274 13.35 5.32 -9.57
CA TRP A 274 14.41 4.30 -9.56
C TRP A 274 15.82 4.83 -9.79
N GLN A 275 16.05 6.13 -9.59
CA GLN A 275 17.41 6.67 -9.57
C GLN A 275 18.25 5.98 -8.50
N GLN A 276 19.52 5.73 -8.83
CA GLN A 276 20.45 5.02 -7.96
C GLN A 276 20.66 5.81 -6.66
N GLU A 277 21.02 7.09 -6.78
CA GLU A 277 21.20 7.98 -5.64
C GLU A 277 19.83 8.38 -5.07
N PRO A 278 19.53 8.09 -3.78
CA PRO A 278 18.23 8.37 -3.17
C PRO A 278 17.76 9.82 -3.30
N GLU A 279 18.68 10.77 -3.15
CA GLU A 279 18.47 12.21 -3.25
C GLU A 279 18.14 12.71 -4.66
N ALA A 280 18.40 11.91 -5.69
CA ALA A 280 18.01 12.22 -7.07
C ALA A 280 16.55 11.82 -7.37
N ARG A 281 15.89 11.13 -6.44
CA ARG A 281 14.49 10.71 -6.59
C ARG A 281 13.56 11.89 -6.23
N PRO A 282 12.40 12.02 -6.90
CA PRO A 282 11.45 13.10 -6.63
C PRO A 282 10.75 12.86 -5.30
N THR A 283 10.31 13.94 -4.65
CA THR A 283 9.47 13.83 -3.46
C THR A 283 8.06 13.34 -3.81
N PHE A 284 7.37 12.72 -2.84
CA PHE A 284 5.95 12.33 -3.02
C PHE A 284 5.04 13.51 -3.39
N LEU A 285 5.36 14.72 -2.92
CA LEU A 285 4.63 15.93 -3.28
C LEU A 285 4.79 16.27 -4.78
N GLU A 286 5.99 16.15 -5.32
CA GLU A 286 6.28 16.39 -6.75
C GLU A 286 5.65 15.33 -7.65
N ILE A 287 5.74 14.06 -7.24
CA ILE A 287 5.06 12.94 -7.90
C ILE A 287 3.55 13.21 -7.95
N GLY A 288 2.93 13.55 -6.81
CA GLY A 288 1.50 13.83 -6.72
C GLY A 288 1.05 14.99 -7.61
N LYS A 289 1.82 16.08 -7.67
CA LYS A 289 1.55 17.22 -8.58
C LYS A 289 1.62 16.79 -10.05
N THR A 290 2.62 15.98 -10.41
CA THR A 290 2.81 15.50 -11.78
C THR A 290 1.66 14.60 -12.20
N LEU A 291 1.28 13.62 -11.36
CA LEU A 291 0.16 12.72 -11.62
C LEU A 291 -1.17 13.46 -11.72
N HIS A 292 -1.42 14.44 -10.86
CA HIS A 292 -2.63 15.26 -10.93
C HIS A 292 -2.72 15.97 -12.29
N ARG A 293 -1.63 16.62 -12.72
CA ARG A 293 -1.55 17.29 -14.02
C ARG A 293 -1.84 16.33 -15.18
N LEU A 294 -1.23 15.14 -15.17
CA LEU A 294 -1.45 14.12 -16.21
C LEU A 294 -2.89 13.59 -16.21
N MET A 295 -3.47 13.33 -15.03
CA MET A 295 -4.85 12.87 -14.87
C MET A 295 -5.88 13.92 -15.35
N THR A 296 -5.58 15.21 -15.19
CA THR A 296 -6.44 16.30 -15.66
C THR A 296 -6.24 16.67 -17.11
N ALA A 297 -5.17 16.21 -17.75
CA ALA A 297 -4.98 16.40 -19.17
C ALA A 297 -5.94 15.48 -19.94
N GLU A 298 -6.56 15.97 -21.02
CA GLU A 298 -7.45 15.18 -21.90
C GLU A 298 -6.66 14.20 -22.79
N ARG A 299 -5.63 13.55 -22.24
CA ARG A 299 -4.76 12.61 -22.93
C ARG A 299 -4.79 11.25 -22.25
N ILE A 300 -4.79 10.19 -23.05
CA ILE A 300 -4.72 8.83 -22.55
C ILE A 300 -3.29 8.58 -22.08
N SER A 301 -3.09 8.37 -20.78
CA SER A 301 -1.77 8.06 -20.21
C SER A 301 -1.47 6.55 -20.25
N ILE A 302 -2.52 5.72 -20.25
CA ILE A 302 -2.46 4.25 -20.25
C ILE A 302 -3.50 3.74 -21.25
N ASP A 303 -3.06 3.22 -22.39
CA ASP A 303 -3.93 2.73 -23.45
C ASP A 303 -4.33 1.26 -23.24
N LEU A 304 -5.41 1.07 -22.47
CA LEU A 304 -5.92 -0.25 -22.11
C LEU A 304 -6.42 -1.08 -23.31
N ASN A 305 -6.67 -0.46 -24.48
CA ASN A 305 -7.03 -1.22 -25.67
C ASN A 305 -5.85 -2.01 -26.25
N ASN A 306 -4.61 -1.54 -25.98
CA ASN A 306 -3.37 -2.16 -26.43
C ASN A 306 -2.63 -2.86 -25.28
N PHE A 307 -3.37 -3.23 -24.22
CA PHE A 307 -2.81 -3.91 -23.06
C PHE A 307 -2.21 -5.27 -23.45
N ASP A 308 -0.99 -5.53 -22.97
CA ASP A 308 -0.31 -6.81 -23.16
C ASP A 308 -0.64 -7.76 -22.01
N ALA A 309 -1.42 -8.81 -22.29
CA ALA A 309 -1.79 -9.82 -21.31
C ALA A 309 -0.61 -10.70 -20.84
N SER A 310 0.55 -10.65 -21.51
CA SER A 310 1.73 -11.43 -21.13
C SER A 310 2.23 -11.14 -19.70
N TYR A 311 2.05 -9.90 -19.23
CA TYR A 311 2.41 -9.47 -17.87
C TYR A 311 1.63 -10.23 -16.78
N ILE A 312 0.43 -10.73 -17.11
CA ILE A 312 -0.43 -11.46 -16.16
C ILE A 312 -0.07 -12.95 -16.18
N ASN A 313 0.11 -13.54 -17.36
CA ASN A 313 0.40 -14.99 -17.49
C ASN A 313 1.76 -15.38 -16.89
N ALA A 314 2.72 -14.46 -16.84
CA ALA A 314 4.01 -14.67 -16.16
C ALA A 314 3.88 -14.83 -14.62
N THR A 315 2.68 -14.69 -14.06
CA THR A 315 2.41 -14.90 -12.63
C THR A 315 1.93 -16.31 -12.27
N GLU A 316 1.58 -17.14 -13.26
CA GLU A 316 1.02 -18.49 -13.07
C GLU A 316 2.07 -19.62 -13.05
N GLU A 317 3.31 -19.35 -13.48
CA GLU A 317 4.42 -20.31 -13.34
C GLU A 317 4.93 -20.29 -11.88
N ARG A 318 4.31 -21.15 -11.06
CA ARG A 318 4.78 -21.52 -9.71
C ARG A 318 5.87 -22.57 -9.76
#